data_AF-A0A1P8WIJ1-F1
#
_entry.id   AF-A0A1P8WIJ1-F1
#
_cell.length_a   1.000
_cell.length_b   1.000
_cell.length_c   1.000
_cell.angle_alpha   90.00
_cell.angle_beta   90.00
_cell.angle_gamma   90.00
#
_symmetry.space_group_name_H-M   'P 1'
#
loop_
_entity.id
_entity.type
_entity.pdbx_description
1 polymer ?
#
loop_
_entity_poly.entity_id
_entity_poly.type
_entity_poly.pdbx_seq_one_letter_code
_entity_poly.pdbx_strand_id
1 'polypeptide(L)'
;MQESTYKNGVAVACFIVISATVVGYFTGLQAPMTASATTPQVLVTHEQDPLAAGIITATNYVDMPAATRQRFAVARTSLKDLKSVNDPLAEVKVTPAAKAFALQRREHNRAFNGAPPTIPHAVHQTSTAACVACHSEGAKTQTLRVPKMSHQFLANCTQCHIEAIPRHMTASLFRENSFAGLAAPNGGPRAYPGAPPQIPHSTWMRSDCLSCHGFAGPQGIRTTHPWRKNCQQCHAPSSELDQTMLAAEPTFLKPPQIE
;
A
#
# COMPACT_ATOMS: atom_id res chain seq x y z
N MET A 1 50.66 12.00 41.87
CA MET A 1 49.47 12.88 41.98
C MET A 1 49.19 13.70 40.71
N GLN A 2 50.17 13.95 39.84
CA GLN A 2 50.05 14.87 38.68
C GLN A 2 49.32 14.26 37.45
N GLU A 3 49.38 12.93 37.26
CA GLU A 3 48.73 12.23 36.13
C GLU A 3 47.19 12.18 36.21
N SER A 4 46.62 12.11 37.41
CA SER A 4 45.17 12.02 37.59
C SER A 4 44.47 13.33 37.25
N THR A 5 45.09 14.47 37.58
CA THR A 5 44.56 15.80 37.28
C THR A 5 44.52 16.06 35.77
N TYR A 6 45.49 15.55 35.01
CA TYR A 6 45.55 15.72 33.56
C TYR A 6 44.46 14.93 32.82
N LYS A 7 44.21 13.67 33.24
CA LYS A 7 43.13 12.84 32.67
C LYS A 7 41.74 13.44 32.94
N ASN A 8 41.53 13.99 34.13
CA ASN A 8 40.26 14.63 34.47
C ASN A 8 40.06 15.95 33.71
N GLY A 9 41.14 16.72 33.48
CA GLY A 9 41.08 17.94 32.66
C GLY A 9 40.70 17.67 31.20
N VAL A 10 41.28 16.63 30.59
CA VAL A 10 40.95 16.24 29.21
C VAL A 10 39.50 15.74 29.09
N ALA A 11 39.02 14.95 30.05
CA ALA A 11 37.64 14.47 30.06
C ALA A 11 36.62 15.62 30.15
N VAL A 12 36.88 16.62 31.00
CA VAL A 12 36.03 17.81 31.12
C VAL A 12 36.06 18.64 29.84
N ALA A 13 37.22 18.84 29.23
CA ALA A 13 37.33 19.57 27.96
C ALA A 13 36.55 18.87 26.84
N CYS A 14 36.67 17.54 26.70
CA CYS A 14 35.89 16.78 25.72
C CYS A 14 34.38 16.89 25.97
N PHE A 15 33.94 16.82 27.23
CA PHE A 15 32.52 16.96 27.56
C PHE A 15 31.94 18.32 27.17
N ILE A 16 32.69 19.40 27.38
CA ILE A 16 32.27 20.76 27.00
C ILE A 16 32.15 20.89 25.47
N VAL A 17 33.13 20.36 24.72
CA VAL A 17 33.11 20.42 23.24
C VAL A 17 31.92 19.64 22.67
N ILE A 18 31.66 18.43 23.18
CA ILE A 18 30.52 17.61 22.74
C ILE A 18 29.19 18.32 23.07
N SER A 19 29.08 18.89 24.27
CA SER A 19 27.86 19.60 24.67
C SER A 19 27.61 20.82 23.78
N ALA A 20 28.64 21.61 23.47
CA ALA A 20 28.53 22.77 22.59
C ALA A 20 28.15 22.39 21.15
N THR A 21 28.71 21.29 20.62
CA THR A 21 28.36 20.81 19.27
C THR A 21 26.93 20.29 19.18
N VAL A 22 26.46 19.54 20.20
CA VAL A 22 25.06 19.06 20.25
C VAL A 22 24.09 20.24 20.34
N VAL A 23 24.35 21.23 21.21
CA VAL A 23 23.50 22.42 21.32
C VAL A 23 23.48 23.19 19.99
N GLY A 24 24.64 23.42 19.39
CA GLY A 24 24.75 24.12 18.09
C GLY A 24 24.02 23.40 16.95
N TYR A 25 24.05 22.07 16.92
CA TYR A 25 23.33 21.27 15.95
C TYR A 25 21.80 21.47 16.09
N PHE A 26 21.28 21.42 17.31
CA PHE A 26 19.84 21.57 17.54
C PHE A 26 19.35 23.01 17.36
N THR A 27 20.13 24.04 17.71
CA THR A 27 19.76 25.43 17.38
C THR A 27 19.82 25.71 15.88
N GLY A 28 20.77 25.12 15.16
CA GLY A 28 20.83 25.22 13.69
C GLY A 28 19.60 24.64 12.98
N LEU A 29 19.02 23.55 13.52
CA LEU A 29 17.78 22.97 13.00
C LEU A 29 16.54 23.83 13.27
N GLN A 30 16.60 24.78 14.19
CA GLN A 30 15.48 25.67 14.55
C GLN A 30 15.49 27.02 13.83
N ALA A 31 16.48 27.30 12.96
CA ALA A 31 16.51 28.54 12.20
C ALA A 31 15.27 28.64 11.30
N PRO A 32 14.37 29.62 11.51
CA PRO A 32 13.21 29.81 10.66
C PRO A 32 13.71 30.23 9.27
N MET A 33 13.23 29.55 8.23
CA MET A 33 13.42 30.00 6.85
C MET A 33 12.53 31.23 6.63
N THR A 34 12.99 32.40 7.07
CA THR A 34 12.40 33.68 6.66
C THR A 34 12.74 33.88 5.19
N ALA A 35 11.81 33.47 4.32
CA ALA A 35 11.84 33.87 2.92
C ALA A 35 11.75 35.40 2.86
N SER A 36 12.73 36.06 2.23
CA SER A 36 12.67 37.48 1.92
C SER A 36 11.43 37.76 1.07
N ALA A 37 10.42 38.35 1.68
CA ALA A 37 9.22 38.80 1.00
C ALA A 37 9.51 40.13 0.28
N THR A 38 10.12 40.03 -0.90
CA THR A 38 10.07 41.12 -1.89
C THR A 38 9.35 40.59 -3.12
N THR A 39 8.02 40.64 -3.08
CA THR A 39 7.18 40.44 -4.27
C THR A 39 6.25 41.64 -4.37
N PRO A 40 6.22 42.36 -5.51
CA PRO A 40 5.32 43.50 -5.68
C PRO A 40 3.87 43.00 -5.64
N GLN A 41 3.07 43.61 -4.77
CA GLN A 41 1.63 43.36 -4.66
C GLN A 41 0.96 43.91 -5.93
N VAL A 42 0.52 43.02 -6.82
CA VAL A 42 -0.39 43.39 -7.91
C VAL A 42 -1.77 43.58 -7.29
N LEU A 43 -2.24 44.82 -7.21
CA LEU A 43 -3.57 45.15 -6.76
C LEU A 43 -4.57 44.75 -7.86
N VAL A 44 -5.20 43.60 -7.70
CA VAL A 44 -6.34 43.18 -8.53
C VAL A 44 -7.61 43.63 -7.82
N THR A 45 -8.29 44.63 -8.38
CA THR A 45 -9.65 45.00 -7.97
C THR A 45 -10.62 43.93 -8.48
N HIS A 46 -11.15 43.12 -7.57
CA HIS A 46 -12.22 42.17 -7.88
C HIS A 46 -13.58 42.87 -7.83
N GLU A 47 -14.21 43.02 -8.99
CA GLU A 47 -15.63 43.36 -9.11
C GLU A 47 -16.43 42.12 -8.65
N GLN A 48 -17.31 42.31 -7.66
CA GLN A 48 -18.08 41.23 -7.05
C GLN A 48 -19.25 40.83 -7.94
N ASP A 49 -19.05 39.85 -8.82
CA ASP A 49 -20.17 39.17 -9.46
C ASP A 49 -20.92 38.29 -8.43
N PRO A 50 -22.27 38.20 -8.51
CA PRO A 50 -23.04 37.33 -7.63
C PRO A 50 -22.67 35.86 -7.88
N LEU A 51 -22.18 35.20 -6.83
CA LEU A 51 -21.72 33.81 -6.84
C LEU A 51 -22.84 32.83 -7.23
N ALA A 52 -22.58 32.02 -8.26
CA ALA A 52 -23.41 30.87 -8.59
C ALA A 52 -23.38 29.81 -7.47
N ALA A 53 -24.53 29.19 -7.19
CA ALA A 53 -24.68 28.19 -6.15
C ALA A 53 -23.72 27.00 -6.34
N GLY A 54 -22.95 26.67 -5.30
CA GLY A 54 -22.03 25.52 -5.28
C GLY A 54 -20.56 25.86 -5.47
N ILE A 55 -20.20 27.12 -5.70
CA ILE A 55 -18.80 27.55 -5.79
C ILE A 55 -18.28 27.86 -4.38
N ILE A 56 -17.28 27.09 -3.95
CA ILE A 56 -16.58 27.33 -2.68
C ILE A 56 -15.70 28.57 -2.86
N THR A 57 -16.06 29.65 -2.17
CA THR A 57 -15.24 30.88 -2.13
C THR A 57 -13.83 30.59 -1.61
N ALA A 58 -12.83 31.13 -2.30
CA ALA A 58 -11.45 31.05 -1.87
C ALA A 58 -11.32 31.60 -0.44
N THR A 59 -10.79 30.78 0.46
CA THR A 59 -10.58 31.16 1.86
C THR A 59 -9.34 32.03 1.95
N ASN A 60 -9.40 33.16 2.67
CA ASN A 60 -8.22 33.97 2.93
C ASN A 60 -7.15 33.18 3.68
N TYR A 61 -5.88 33.51 3.44
CA TYR A 61 -4.74 32.79 4.01
C TYR A 61 -4.80 32.72 5.55
N VAL A 62 -5.19 33.81 6.19
CA VAL A 62 -5.34 33.91 7.65
C VAL A 62 -6.41 32.99 8.22
N ASP A 63 -7.42 32.67 7.41
CA ASP A 63 -8.55 31.83 7.80
C ASP A 63 -8.33 30.37 7.42
N MET A 64 -7.28 30.04 6.66
CA MET A 64 -6.97 28.66 6.28
C MET A 64 -6.84 27.71 7.47
N PRO A 65 -6.20 28.06 8.61
CA PRO A 65 -6.14 27.17 9.77
C PRO A 65 -7.51 26.89 10.39
N ALA A 66 -8.44 27.85 10.35
CA ALA A 66 -9.80 27.70 10.86
C ALA A 66 -10.67 26.90 9.87
N ALA A 67 -10.60 27.23 8.59
CA ALA A 67 -11.30 26.50 7.53
C ALA A 67 -10.81 25.05 7.40
N THR A 68 -9.51 24.81 7.58
CA THR A 68 -8.95 23.45 7.64
C THR A 68 -9.55 22.67 8.81
N ARG A 69 -9.60 23.27 10.01
CA ARG A 69 -10.25 22.66 11.18
C ARG A 69 -11.75 22.40 10.97
N GLN A 70 -12.48 23.31 10.33
CA GLN A 70 -13.90 23.15 10.02
C GLN A 70 -14.13 22.06 8.96
N ARG A 71 -13.29 21.97 7.92
CA ARG A 71 -13.32 20.88 6.92
C ARG A 71 -13.11 19.51 7.56
N PHE A 72 -12.23 19.42 8.56
CA PHE A 72 -12.02 18.19 9.33
C PHE A 72 -13.02 17.99 10.49
N ALA A 73 -13.87 18.97 10.79
CA ALA A 73 -14.93 18.85 11.79
C ALA A 73 -16.18 18.14 11.23
N VAL A 74 -16.42 18.23 9.91
CA VAL A 74 -17.64 17.68 9.27
C VAL A 74 -17.54 16.17 8.97
N ALA A 75 -16.34 15.58 8.96
CA ALA A 75 -16.20 14.12 8.87
C ALA A 75 -14.90 13.64 9.54
N ARG A 76 -14.96 13.40 10.85
CA ARG A 76 -13.97 12.53 11.52
C ARG A 76 -14.40 11.07 11.33
N THR A 77 -14.39 10.58 10.09
CA THR A 77 -14.46 9.13 9.88
C THR A 77 -13.15 8.55 10.39
N SER A 78 -13.16 7.89 11.55
CA SER A 78 -11.97 7.18 12.00
C SER A 78 -11.70 6.05 11.03
N LEU A 79 -10.42 5.78 10.73
CA LEU A 79 -10.06 4.58 9.97
C LEU A 79 -10.61 3.30 10.64
N LYS A 80 -10.81 3.33 11.96
CA LYS A 80 -11.46 2.25 12.71
C LYS A 80 -12.93 2.06 12.31
N ASP A 81 -13.63 3.13 11.94
CA ASP A 81 -15.04 3.08 11.54
C ASP A 81 -15.20 2.54 10.11
N LEU A 82 -14.13 2.61 9.31
CA LEU A 82 -14.06 1.96 7.98
C LEU A 82 -13.71 0.46 8.07
N LYS A 83 -13.32 -0.02 9.26
CA LYS A 83 -13.12 -1.45 9.52
C LYS A 83 -14.48 -2.05 9.87
N SER A 84 -15.06 -2.75 8.91
CA SER A 84 -16.36 -3.39 9.04
C SER A 84 -16.39 -4.45 10.16
N VAL A 85 -17.38 -4.35 11.04
CA VAL A 85 -17.85 -5.48 11.85
C VAL A 85 -18.71 -6.35 10.94
N ASN A 86 -18.19 -7.49 10.48
CA ASN A 86 -18.99 -8.43 9.70
C ASN A 86 -19.30 -9.64 10.55
N ASP A 87 -20.54 -10.11 10.44
CA ASP A 87 -20.91 -11.42 10.91
C ASP A 87 -20.12 -12.49 10.13
N PRO A 88 -19.22 -13.24 10.78
CA PRO A 88 -18.46 -14.31 10.12
C PRO A 88 -19.36 -15.42 9.59
N LEU A 89 -20.57 -15.60 10.14
CA LEU A 89 -21.49 -16.68 9.76
C LEU A 89 -22.47 -16.28 8.65
N ALA A 90 -22.44 -15.03 8.20
CA ALA A 90 -23.26 -14.59 7.09
C ALA A 90 -22.97 -15.42 5.83
N GLU A 91 -24.03 -15.86 5.15
CA GLU A 91 -23.92 -16.67 3.94
C GLU A 91 -23.20 -15.90 2.82
N VAL A 92 -22.15 -16.50 2.26
CA VAL A 92 -21.40 -15.94 1.13
C VAL A 92 -21.84 -16.63 -0.15
N LYS A 93 -22.60 -15.92 -0.99
CA LYS A 93 -23.02 -16.41 -2.32
C LYS A 93 -22.05 -15.93 -3.40
N VAL A 94 -21.39 -16.87 -4.06
CA VAL A 94 -20.47 -16.60 -5.19
C VAL A 94 -21.13 -17.02 -6.49
N THR A 95 -21.49 -16.06 -7.34
CA THR A 95 -22.00 -16.34 -8.68
C THR A 95 -20.85 -16.46 -9.69
N PRO A 96 -21.01 -17.24 -10.78
CA PRO A 96 -20.00 -17.34 -11.83
C PRO A 96 -19.60 -15.98 -12.43
N ALA A 97 -20.58 -15.10 -12.66
CA ALA A 97 -20.34 -13.74 -13.16
C ALA A 97 -19.52 -12.89 -12.16
N ALA A 98 -19.86 -12.93 -10.87
CA ALA A 98 -19.09 -12.21 -9.85
C ALA A 98 -17.65 -12.73 -9.74
N LYS A 99 -17.46 -14.04 -9.89
CA LYS A 99 -16.13 -14.68 -9.90
C LYS A 99 -15.30 -14.24 -11.10
N ALA A 100 -15.85 -14.28 -12.31
CA ALA A 100 -15.18 -13.82 -13.52
C ALA A 100 -14.75 -12.34 -13.40
N PHE A 101 -15.65 -11.48 -12.93
CA PHE A 101 -15.34 -10.07 -12.68
C PHE A 101 -14.22 -9.88 -11.64
N ALA A 102 -14.24 -10.65 -10.56
CA ALA A 102 -13.19 -10.61 -9.53
C ALA A 102 -11.82 -11.03 -10.07
N LEU A 103 -11.77 -12.06 -10.94
CA LEU A 103 -10.55 -12.52 -11.59
C LEU A 103 -10.01 -11.47 -12.57
N GLN A 104 -10.88 -10.93 -13.44
CA GLN A 104 -10.51 -9.88 -14.39
C GLN A 104 -9.94 -8.64 -13.67
N ARG A 105 -10.58 -8.21 -12.57
CA ARG A 105 -10.10 -7.07 -11.78
C ARG A 105 -8.75 -7.35 -11.10
N ARG A 106 -8.50 -8.60 -10.69
CA ARG A 106 -7.20 -9.01 -10.15
C ARG A 106 -6.11 -8.99 -11.21
N GLU A 107 -6.44 -9.45 -12.41
CA GLU A 107 -5.52 -9.45 -13.56
C GLU A 107 -5.20 -8.03 -14.03
N HIS A 108 -6.18 -7.13 -14.09
CA HIS A 108 -5.97 -5.75 -14.53
C HIS A 108 -4.86 -5.01 -13.75
N ASN A 109 -4.68 -5.32 -12.46
CA ASN A 109 -3.67 -4.67 -11.63
C ASN A 109 -2.34 -5.42 -11.59
N ARG A 110 -2.11 -6.42 -12.46
CA ARG A 110 -0.91 -7.28 -12.45
C ARG A 110 -0.43 -7.57 -13.87
N ALA A 111 0.88 -7.70 -14.05
CA ALA A 111 1.43 -8.10 -15.34
C ALA A 111 1.13 -9.58 -15.68
N PHE A 112 1.12 -10.45 -14.66
CA PHE A 112 0.82 -11.89 -14.79
C PHE A 112 0.40 -12.47 -13.44
N ASN A 113 -0.12 -13.70 -13.42
CA ASN A 113 -0.42 -14.43 -12.20
C ASN A 113 0.88 -14.79 -11.45
N GLY A 114 1.22 -13.98 -10.45
CA GLY A 114 2.51 -14.09 -9.76
C GLY A 114 3.04 -12.70 -9.43
N ALA A 115 2.96 -11.79 -10.41
CA ALA A 115 3.43 -10.42 -10.28
C ALA A 115 2.76 -9.69 -9.11
N PRO A 116 3.49 -8.86 -8.35
CA PRO A 116 2.90 -7.91 -7.40
C PRO A 116 1.83 -7.03 -8.07
N PRO A 117 0.77 -6.63 -7.36
CA PRO A 117 -0.18 -5.67 -7.89
C PRO A 117 0.43 -4.27 -7.97
N THR A 118 0.07 -3.52 -9.00
CA THR A 118 0.37 -2.08 -9.10
C THR A 118 -0.47 -1.28 -8.10
N ILE A 119 0.02 -0.09 -7.75
CA ILE A 119 -0.67 0.83 -6.83
C ILE A 119 -1.53 1.78 -7.68
N PRO A 120 -2.88 1.71 -7.59
CA PRO A 120 -3.79 2.49 -8.43
C PRO A 120 -4.01 3.92 -7.92
N HIS A 121 -3.45 4.24 -6.77
CA HIS A 121 -3.43 5.57 -6.20
C HIS A 121 -1.98 5.98 -6.03
N ALA A 122 -1.75 7.27 -5.97
CA ALA A 122 -0.39 7.72 -5.77
C ALA A 122 0.05 7.59 -4.30
N VAL A 123 1.35 7.46 -4.10
CA VAL A 123 2.00 7.22 -2.82
C VAL A 123 2.91 8.39 -2.44
N HIS A 124 2.95 8.67 -1.16
CA HIS A 124 3.99 9.48 -0.57
C HIS A 124 4.94 8.51 0.15
N GLN A 125 6.13 8.30 -0.40
CA GLN A 125 7.12 7.35 0.15
C GLN A 125 7.83 7.91 1.40
N THR A 126 7.10 8.60 2.28
CA THR A 126 7.67 9.24 3.48
C THR A 126 7.81 8.25 4.63
N SER A 127 6.94 7.23 4.70
CA SER A 127 7.05 6.13 5.67
C SER A 127 6.21 4.91 5.27
N THR A 128 6.60 3.74 5.75
CA THR A 128 5.82 2.49 5.63
C THR A 128 4.49 2.54 6.40
N ALA A 129 4.43 3.34 7.46
CA ALA A 129 3.25 3.53 8.28
C ALA A 129 2.04 4.01 7.45
N ALA A 130 2.28 4.85 6.45
CA ALA A 130 1.24 5.34 5.54
C ALA A 130 0.56 4.20 4.77
N CYS A 131 1.33 3.20 4.32
CA CYS A 131 0.80 2.05 3.59
C CYS A 131 -0.02 1.14 4.51
N VAL A 132 0.54 0.78 5.66
CA VAL A 132 -0.09 -0.19 6.57
C VAL A 132 -1.27 0.38 7.35
N ALA A 133 -1.44 1.70 7.40
CA ALA A 133 -2.63 2.33 7.97
C ALA A 133 -3.93 1.78 7.34
N CYS A 134 -3.90 1.48 6.04
CA CYS A 134 -5.05 0.94 5.31
C CYS A 134 -4.84 -0.52 4.87
N HIS A 135 -3.62 -0.93 4.52
CA HIS A 135 -3.36 -2.26 3.97
C HIS A 135 -3.07 -3.36 5.01
N SER A 136 -2.85 -3.03 6.30
CA SER A 136 -2.61 -4.05 7.34
C SER A 136 -3.78 -5.01 7.52
N GLU A 137 -4.99 -4.48 7.69
CA GLU A 137 -6.24 -5.26 7.83
C GLU A 137 -7.16 -5.11 6.61
N GLY A 138 -6.84 -4.21 5.69
CA GLY A 138 -7.74 -3.80 4.63
C GLY A 138 -8.89 -2.93 5.15
N ALA A 139 -9.70 -2.42 4.24
CA ALA A 139 -10.89 -1.63 4.53
C ALA A 139 -11.92 -1.76 3.41
N LYS A 140 -13.20 -1.58 3.71
CA LYS A 140 -14.25 -1.60 2.69
C LYS A 140 -15.39 -0.67 3.09
N THR A 141 -15.73 0.24 2.19
CA THR A 141 -16.93 1.07 2.23
C THR A 141 -17.85 0.70 1.07
N GLN A 142 -18.91 1.49 0.84
CA GLN A 142 -19.76 1.34 -0.33
C GLN A 142 -19.00 1.58 -1.65
N THR A 143 -18.06 2.52 -1.66
CA THR A 143 -17.37 2.98 -2.87
C THR A 143 -15.88 2.61 -2.90
N LEU A 144 -15.26 2.41 -1.74
CA LEU A 144 -13.83 2.15 -1.61
C LEU A 144 -13.60 0.72 -1.10
N ARG A 145 -12.61 0.05 -1.68
CA ARG A 145 -12.11 -1.23 -1.19
C ARG A 145 -10.60 -1.18 -1.15
N VAL A 146 -10.04 -1.37 0.03
CA VAL A 146 -8.61 -1.48 0.26
C VAL A 146 -8.29 -2.94 0.57
N PRO A 147 -7.50 -3.62 -0.28
CA PRO A 147 -7.10 -4.99 0.01
C PRO A 147 -6.17 -5.04 1.21
N LYS A 148 -6.33 -6.07 2.03
CA LYS A 148 -5.35 -6.45 3.05
C LYS A 148 -4.07 -6.95 2.36
N MET A 149 -2.90 -6.75 2.98
CA MET A 149 -1.66 -7.38 2.53
C MET A 149 -1.81 -8.91 2.52
N SER A 150 -1.33 -9.55 1.46
CA SER A 150 -1.37 -11.00 1.31
C SER A 150 -0.16 -11.71 1.90
N HIS A 151 0.81 -10.95 2.38
CA HIS A 151 2.07 -11.43 2.93
C HIS A 151 2.34 -10.77 4.29
N GLN A 152 3.31 -11.31 5.00
CA GLN A 152 3.82 -10.72 6.24
C GLN A 152 4.35 -9.30 5.99
N PHE A 153 4.40 -8.47 7.03
CA PHE A 153 4.86 -7.09 6.88
C PHE A 153 6.30 -7.02 6.33
N LEU A 154 6.49 -6.17 5.32
CA LEU A 154 7.78 -5.83 4.73
C LEU A 154 7.93 -4.30 4.72
N ALA A 155 9.13 -3.82 5.05
CA ALA A 155 9.39 -2.39 5.22
C ALA A 155 9.62 -1.60 3.91
N ASN A 156 9.68 -2.27 2.74
CA ASN A 156 9.95 -1.59 1.46
C ASN A 156 8.88 -1.97 0.42
N CYS A 157 7.65 -1.49 0.59
CA CYS A 157 6.52 -1.86 -0.26
C CYS A 157 6.77 -1.55 -1.74
N THR A 158 7.43 -0.42 -2.03
CA THR A 158 7.70 0.07 -3.39
C THR A 158 8.85 -0.64 -4.10
N GLN A 159 9.55 -1.56 -3.42
CA GLN A 159 10.48 -2.48 -4.08
C GLN A 159 9.74 -3.45 -5.00
N CYS A 160 8.49 -3.77 -4.68
CA CYS A 160 7.66 -4.72 -5.46
C CYS A 160 6.42 -4.06 -6.05
N HIS A 161 5.79 -3.13 -5.34
CA HIS A 161 4.56 -2.46 -5.76
C HIS A 161 4.86 -1.11 -6.40
N ILE A 162 4.57 -0.98 -7.69
CA ILE A 162 4.85 0.23 -8.47
C ILE A 162 3.56 1.00 -8.72
N GLU A 163 3.60 2.33 -8.66
CA GLU A 163 2.48 3.20 -9.05
C GLU A 163 2.05 2.93 -10.49
N ALA A 164 0.76 2.70 -10.71
CA ALA A 164 0.23 2.56 -12.06
C ALA A 164 0.26 3.90 -12.84
N ILE A 165 0.14 5.01 -12.11
CA ILE A 165 0.09 6.37 -12.67
C ILE A 165 1.04 7.25 -11.85
N PRO A 166 2.30 7.45 -12.29
CA PRO A 166 3.25 8.28 -11.57
C PRO A 166 2.85 9.76 -11.57
N ARG A 167 3.02 10.45 -10.43
CA ARG A 167 2.69 11.89 -10.32
C ARG A 167 3.68 12.82 -11.00
N HIS A 168 4.94 12.39 -11.10
CA HIS A 168 6.07 13.26 -11.46
C HIS A 168 6.65 12.96 -12.84
N MET A 169 5.99 12.08 -13.60
CA MET A 169 6.43 11.69 -14.92
C MET A 169 5.21 11.36 -15.77
N THR A 170 5.20 11.85 -17.02
CA THR A 170 4.21 11.41 -18.00
C THR A 170 4.61 10.03 -18.49
N ALA A 171 3.71 9.05 -18.38
CA ALA A 171 3.94 7.73 -18.94
C ALA A 171 4.03 7.84 -20.46
N SER A 172 5.20 7.53 -21.02
CA SER A 172 5.41 7.38 -22.46
C SER A 172 5.82 5.95 -22.77
N LEU A 173 5.15 5.33 -23.74
CA LEU A 173 5.57 4.03 -24.23
C LEU A 173 6.91 4.18 -24.97
N PHE A 174 7.97 3.59 -24.43
CA PHE A 174 9.29 3.61 -25.07
C PHE A 174 9.32 2.74 -26.33
N ARG A 175 8.69 1.56 -26.25
CA ARG A 175 8.50 0.61 -27.35
C ARG A 175 7.31 -0.31 -27.02
N GLU A 176 6.65 -0.82 -28.04
CA GLU A 176 5.64 -1.88 -27.90
C GLU A 176 6.19 -3.10 -27.16
N ASN A 177 5.34 -3.73 -26.36
CA ASN A 177 5.67 -4.93 -25.62
C ASN A 177 4.66 -6.04 -25.96
N SER A 178 5.16 -7.19 -26.44
CA SER A 178 4.36 -8.37 -26.77
C SER A 178 4.28 -9.40 -25.63
N PHE A 179 4.76 -9.06 -24.43
CA PHE A 179 4.68 -9.92 -23.26
C PHE A 179 3.23 -10.27 -22.94
N ALA A 180 2.90 -11.56 -23.03
CA ALA A 180 1.65 -12.13 -22.57
C ALA A 180 1.89 -12.83 -21.24
N GLY A 181 1.32 -12.28 -20.16
CA GLY A 181 1.41 -12.86 -18.84
C GLY A 181 0.62 -14.15 -18.67
N LEU A 182 1.02 -14.99 -17.71
CA LEU A 182 0.22 -16.14 -17.27
C LEU A 182 -1.11 -15.67 -16.68
N ALA A 183 -2.23 -16.20 -17.16
CA ALA A 183 -3.56 -15.87 -16.66
C ALA A 183 -3.82 -16.37 -15.22
N ALA A 184 -4.75 -15.74 -14.52
CA ALA A 184 -5.19 -16.22 -13.22
C ALA A 184 -5.99 -17.53 -13.38
N PRO A 185 -5.77 -18.52 -12.51
CA PRO A 185 -6.49 -19.77 -12.60
C PRO A 185 -7.92 -19.61 -12.10
N ASN A 186 -8.85 -20.30 -12.75
CA ASN A 186 -10.27 -20.27 -12.40
C ASN A 186 -10.60 -21.15 -11.18
N GLY A 187 -9.72 -22.05 -10.77
CA GLY A 187 -9.91 -22.95 -9.64
C GLY A 187 -8.87 -24.06 -9.64
N GLY A 188 -8.70 -24.73 -8.50
CA GLY A 188 -7.79 -25.87 -8.37
C GLY A 188 -8.52 -27.20 -8.55
N PRO A 189 -7.77 -28.28 -8.88
CA PRO A 189 -8.32 -29.62 -8.92
C PRO A 189 -8.84 -30.06 -7.54
N ARG A 190 -9.66 -31.11 -7.54
CA ARG A 190 -10.20 -31.76 -6.33
C ARG A 190 -9.81 -33.23 -6.36
N ALA A 191 -9.50 -33.79 -5.21
CA ALA A 191 -9.19 -35.22 -5.10
C ALA A 191 -10.41 -36.10 -5.43
N TYR A 192 -11.62 -35.65 -5.08
CA TYR A 192 -12.88 -36.32 -5.36
C TYR A 192 -14.06 -35.32 -5.35
N PRO A 193 -15.25 -35.67 -5.87
CA PRO A 193 -16.42 -34.80 -5.81
C PRO A 193 -16.75 -34.38 -4.38
N GLY A 194 -16.84 -33.07 -4.13
CA GLY A 194 -17.10 -32.51 -2.80
C GLY A 194 -15.84 -32.23 -1.96
N ALA A 195 -14.68 -32.83 -2.28
CA ALA A 195 -13.42 -32.50 -1.59
C ALA A 195 -13.08 -31.01 -1.77
N PRO A 196 -12.51 -30.32 -0.77
CA PRO A 196 -12.04 -28.94 -0.93
C PRO A 196 -11.12 -28.79 -2.15
N PRO A 197 -11.21 -27.68 -2.91
CA PRO A 197 -10.29 -27.44 -4.02
C PRO A 197 -8.88 -27.22 -3.51
N GLN A 198 -7.89 -27.74 -4.24
CA GLN A 198 -6.49 -27.36 -4.07
C GLN A 198 -6.32 -25.86 -4.30
N ILE A 199 -5.34 -25.23 -3.63
CA ILE A 199 -5.00 -23.82 -3.85
C ILE A 199 -4.40 -23.69 -5.26
N PRO A 200 -5.04 -22.94 -6.18
CA PRO A 200 -4.61 -22.90 -7.57
C PRO A 200 -3.53 -21.86 -7.86
N HIS A 201 -2.92 -21.26 -6.84
CA HIS A 201 -1.90 -20.24 -7.00
C HIS A 201 -0.80 -20.46 -5.97
N SER A 202 0.39 -19.91 -6.23
CA SER A 202 1.45 -19.96 -5.22
C SER A 202 1.02 -19.24 -3.93
N THR A 203 1.34 -19.84 -2.78
CA THR A 203 1.21 -19.29 -1.44
C THR A 203 2.39 -18.38 -1.07
N TRP A 204 3.49 -18.40 -1.82
CA TRP A 204 4.58 -17.45 -1.66
C TRP A 204 4.08 -16.01 -1.89
N MET A 205 4.35 -15.13 -0.92
CA MET A 205 3.80 -13.77 -0.84
C MET A 205 2.26 -13.69 -0.87
N ARG A 206 1.56 -14.81 -0.60
CA ARG A 206 0.10 -14.94 -0.52
C ARG A 206 -0.35 -15.84 0.64
N SER A 207 0.36 -15.75 1.76
CA SER A 207 0.12 -16.56 2.96
C SER A 207 -1.08 -16.09 3.79
N ASP A 208 -1.52 -14.83 3.67
CA ASP A 208 -2.79 -14.38 4.26
C ASP A 208 -3.94 -14.63 3.28
N CYS A 209 -4.57 -15.80 3.38
CA CYS A 209 -5.67 -16.21 2.52
C CYS A 209 -6.85 -15.22 2.57
N LEU A 210 -7.10 -14.61 3.74
CA LEU A 210 -8.22 -13.69 3.94
C LEU A 210 -8.01 -12.33 3.26
N SER A 211 -6.79 -12.04 2.77
CA SER A 211 -6.55 -10.85 1.95
C SER A 211 -7.38 -10.82 0.66
N CYS A 212 -7.58 -11.99 0.04
CA CYS A 212 -8.38 -12.15 -1.17
C CYS A 212 -9.71 -12.85 -0.90
N HIS A 213 -9.70 -13.87 -0.03
CA HIS A 213 -10.87 -14.69 0.27
C HIS A 213 -11.70 -14.16 1.44
N GLY A 214 -11.21 -13.17 2.20
CA GLY A 214 -11.92 -12.59 3.34
C GLY A 214 -12.84 -11.43 2.95
N PHE A 215 -13.35 -10.73 3.96
CA PHE A 215 -14.34 -9.68 3.74
C PHE A 215 -13.81 -8.46 2.98
N ALA A 216 -12.56 -8.04 3.18
CA ALA A 216 -12.01 -6.93 2.40
C ALA A 216 -11.83 -7.33 0.92
N GLY A 217 -11.75 -8.63 0.64
CA GLY A 217 -11.56 -9.18 -0.69
C GLY A 217 -12.75 -9.00 -1.67
N PRO A 218 -12.51 -9.24 -2.97
CA PRO A 218 -13.56 -9.22 -4.00
C PRO A 218 -14.63 -10.29 -3.72
N GLN A 219 -15.91 -9.93 -3.84
CA GLN A 219 -17.03 -10.82 -3.51
C GLN A 219 -16.97 -12.17 -4.24
N GLY A 220 -16.63 -12.14 -5.53
CA GLY A 220 -16.61 -13.33 -6.39
C GLY A 220 -15.56 -14.39 -6.07
N ILE A 221 -14.63 -14.12 -5.16
CA ILE A 221 -13.61 -15.08 -4.72
C ILE A 221 -13.59 -15.23 -3.20
N ARG A 222 -14.62 -14.80 -2.48
CA ARG A 222 -14.67 -14.99 -1.03
C ARG A 222 -14.81 -16.45 -0.65
N THR A 223 -14.21 -16.83 0.47
CA THR A 223 -14.50 -18.13 1.08
C THR A 223 -15.92 -18.15 1.62
N THR A 224 -16.56 -19.31 1.53
CA THR A 224 -17.88 -19.56 2.12
C THR A 224 -17.80 -19.87 3.61
N HIS A 225 -16.60 -20.00 4.17
CA HIS A 225 -16.36 -20.36 5.56
C HIS A 225 -15.26 -19.49 6.21
N PRO A 226 -15.46 -18.16 6.30
CA PRO A 226 -14.43 -17.22 6.77
C PRO A 226 -14.08 -17.35 8.27
N TRP A 227 -14.88 -18.10 9.05
CA TRP A 227 -14.57 -18.42 10.45
C TRP A 227 -13.45 -19.46 10.61
N ARG A 228 -13.11 -20.21 9.55
CA ARG A 228 -12.01 -21.18 9.56
C ARG A 228 -10.68 -20.42 9.56
N LYS A 229 -9.82 -20.70 10.55
CA LYS A 229 -8.53 -20.01 10.71
C LYS A 229 -7.38 -20.67 9.95
N ASN A 230 -7.40 -21.99 9.81
CA ASN A 230 -6.37 -22.74 9.09
C ASN A 230 -6.89 -23.24 7.74
N CYS A 231 -6.78 -22.42 6.70
CA CYS A 231 -7.27 -22.76 5.37
C CYS A 231 -6.54 -23.98 4.78
N GLN A 232 -5.24 -24.12 5.07
CA GLN A 232 -4.39 -25.19 4.53
C GLN A 232 -4.63 -26.55 5.17
N GLN A 233 -5.41 -26.62 6.26
CA GLN A 233 -5.89 -27.89 6.81
C GLN A 233 -6.75 -28.66 5.80
N CYS A 234 -7.47 -27.94 4.93
CA CYS A 234 -8.40 -28.52 3.97
C CYS A 234 -7.99 -28.21 2.52
N HIS A 235 -7.46 -27.02 2.27
CA HIS A 235 -7.00 -26.60 0.94
C HIS A 235 -5.49 -26.82 0.81
N ALA A 236 -5.10 -27.96 0.27
CA ALA A 236 -3.68 -28.25 0.04
C ALA A 236 -3.08 -27.26 -0.97
N PRO A 237 -1.83 -26.80 -0.78
CA PRO A 237 -1.09 -26.06 -1.81
C PRO A 237 -0.83 -26.95 -3.04
N SER A 238 -0.62 -26.32 -4.20
CA SER A 238 -0.11 -27.01 -5.39
C SER A 238 1.40 -27.14 -5.27
N SER A 239 1.89 -28.38 -5.37
CA SER A 239 3.31 -28.72 -5.37
C SER A 239 4.06 -28.04 -6.52
N GLU A 240 3.41 -27.95 -7.67
CA GLU A 240 3.96 -27.36 -8.90
C GLU A 240 4.12 -25.85 -8.73
N LEU A 241 3.10 -25.19 -8.16
CA LEU A 241 3.07 -23.75 -8.03
C LEU A 241 3.88 -23.22 -6.85
N ASP A 242 3.98 -24.00 -5.77
CA ASP A 242 4.79 -23.64 -4.59
C ASP A 242 6.21 -24.21 -4.63
N GLN A 243 6.59 -24.85 -5.73
CA GLN A 243 7.94 -25.37 -5.97
C GLN A 243 8.44 -26.25 -4.81
N THR A 244 7.52 -26.93 -4.10
CA THR A 244 7.86 -27.82 -2.99
C THR A 244 8.40 -29.16 -3.48
N MET A 245 8.25 -29.44 -4.77
CA MET A 245 8.90 -30.56 -5.46
C MET A 245 10.24 -30.09 -6.03
N LEU A 246 11.34 -30.32 -5.29
CA LEU A 246 12.72 -30.13 -5.77
C LEU A 246 13.15 -31.17 -6.83
N ALA A 247 12.20 -31.95 -7.37
CA ALA A 247 12.48 -33.17 -8.13
C ALA A 247 12.72 -32.96 -9.63
N ALA A 248 12.63 -31.74 -10.15
CA ALA A 248 12.96 -31.45 -11.54
C ALA A 248 14.29 -30.70 -11.61
N GLU A 249 15.20 -31.15 -12.48
CA GLU A 249 16.36 -30.33 -12.85
C GLU A 249 15.86 -28.95 -13.28
N PRO A 250 16.38 -27.85 -12.69
CA PRO A 250 15.96 -26.51 -13.06
C PRO A 250 16.23 -26.29 -14.55
N THR A 251 15.17 -26.23 -15.34
CA THR A 251 15.28 -25.99 -16.77
C THR A 251 15.43 -24.48 -16.98
N PHE A 252 16.68 -24.02 -17.10
CA PHE A 252 16.93 -22.63 -17.47
C PHE A 252 16.47 -22.40 -18.91
N LEU A 253 15.81 -21.27 -19.17
CA LEU A 253 15.54 -20.83 -20.54
C LEU A 253 16.88 -20.76 -21.28
N LYS A 254 16.92 -21.33 -22.50
CA LYS A 254 18.10 -21.16 -23.37
C LYS A 254 18.32 -19.65 -23.55
N PRO A 255 19.57 -19.16 -23.43
CA PRO A 255 19.84 -17.75 -23.64
C PRO A 255 19.34 -17.33 -25.02
N PRO A 256 18.78 -16.11 -25.15
CA PRO A 256 18.38 -15.60 -26.45
C PRO A 256 19.57 -15.67 -27.40
N GLN A 257 19.34 -16.18 -28.61
CA GLN A 257 20.34 -16.09 -29.67
C GLN A 257 20.43 -14.61 -30.04
N ILE A 258 21.51 -13.96 -29.60
CA ILE A 258 21.82 -12.60 -30.01
C ILE A 258 22.60 -12.74 -31.32
N GLU A 259 21.94 -12.45 -32.42
CA GLU A 259 22.58 -12.19 -33.72
C GLU A 259 23.11 -10.75 -33.79
#